data_AF-A0A3C0G8I8-F1
#
_entry.id   AF-A0A3C0G8I8-F1
#
_cell.length_a   1.000
_cell.length_b   1.000
_cell.length_c   1.000
_cell.angle_alpha   90.00
_cell.angle_beta   90.00
_cell.angle_gamma   90.00
#
_symmetry.space_group_name_H-M   'P 1'
#
loop_
_entity.id
_entity.type
_entity.pdbx_description
1 polymer ?
#
loop_
_entity_poly.entity_id
_entity_poly.type
_entity_poly.pdbx_seq_one_letter_code
_entity_poly.pdbx_strand_id
1 'polypeptide(L)'
;GLNQWTIAQTTVTMVADTTAYSLDASTIDILSAVLRRSSTDFGMERLSRDEYLNVPVKSQTGRPSQFFLDRQITPSLKVFPAPENSTDQIIFDRLVRIDDADTFTNTMDVPFRFYPCLAAGLSYYIAIKKAPNRIQFLKAIYEEELDRAMTEDRDRASFNVAPSLDYYRIN
;
A
#
# COMPACT_ATOMS: atom_id res chain seq x y z
N GLY A 1 -2.32 -7.26 15.96
CA GLY A 1 -1.98 -5.96 16.55
C GLY A 1 -1.05 -5.23 15.61
N LEU A 2 -1.15 -3.90 15.50
CA LEU A 2 -0.24 -3.11 14.68
C LEU A 2 1.07 -2.89 15.43
N ASN A 3 2.22 -3.16 14.80
CA ASN A 3 3.52 -2.87 15.38
C ASN A 3 3.78 -1.36 15.31
N GLN A 4 3.46 -0.64 16.39
CA GLN A 4 3.56 0.83 16.39
C GLN A 4 5.00 1.33 16.21
N TRP A 5 6.00 0.55 16.63
CA TRP A 5 7.41 0.92 16.52
C TRP A 5 7.94 0.95 15.08
N THR A 6 7.21 0.36 14.12
CA THR A 6 7.56 0.41 12.69
C THR A 6 6.86 1.56 11.96
N ILE A 7 6.14 2.43 12.66
CA ILE A 7 5.49 3.60 12.07
C ILE A 7 6.50 4.73 11.99
N ALA A 8 6.69 5.28 10.79
CA ALA A 8 7.51 6.46 10.56
C ALA A 8 6.68 7.54 9.87
N GLN A 9 6.77 8.78 10.37
CA GLN A 9 6.17 9.92 9.72
C GLN A 9 7.08 10.39 8.58
N THR A 10 6.51 10.62 7.41
CA THR A 10 7.23 11.11 6.23
C THR A 10 6.51 12.33 5.67
N THR A 11 7.29 13.28 5.15
CA THR A 11 6.79 14.47 4.49
C THR A 11 7.25 14.49 3.04
N VAL A 12 6.33 14.75 2.13
CA VAL A 12 6.60 14.95 0.70
C VAL A 12 6.13 16.33 0.31
N THR A 13 7.03 17.16 -0.19
CA THR A 13 6.69 18.47 -0.76
C THR A 13 6.02 18.27 -2.11
N MET A 14 4.86 18.90 -2.30
CA MET A 14 4.13 18.85 -3.55
C MET A 14 4.87 19.63 -4.64
N VAL A 15 4.69 19.19 -5.87
CA VAL A 15 5.11 19.89 -7.08
C VAL A 15 3.85 20.13 -7.92
N ALA A 16 3.71 21.35 -8.44
CA ALA A 16 2.59 21.71 -9.29
C ALA A 16 2.39 20.70 -10.42
N ASP A 17 1.14 20.35 -10.68
CA ASP A 17 0.70 19.39 -11.72
C ASP A 17 1.25 17.95 -11.57
N THR A 18 1.99 17.65 -10.51
CA THR A 18 2.59 16.33 -10.28
C THR A 18 1.67 15.47 -9.42
N THR A 19 1.15 14.40 -10.02
CA THR A 19 0.16 13.52 -9.37
C THR A 19 0.76 12.24 -8.79
N ALA A 20 2.04 11.94 -9.01
CA ALA A 20 2.68 10.70 -8.58
C ALA A 20 4.05 10.97 -7.96
N TYR A 21 4.27 10.41 -6.76
CA TYR A 21 5.48 10.55 -5.98
C TYR A 21 6.02 9.16 -5.63
N SER A 22 7.23 8.85 -6.05
CA SER A 22 7.89 7.61 -5.63
C SER A 22 8.27 7.70 -4.16
N LEU A 23 7.90 6.67 -3.41
CA LEU A 23 8.30 6.50 -2.02
C LEU A 23 9.47 5.54 -1.91
N ASP A 24 10.11 5.54 -0.75
CA ASP A 24 11.10 4.55 -0.40
C ASP A 24 10.50 3.13 -0.50
N ALA A 25 11.27 2.19 -1.07
CA ALA A 25 10.94 0.76 -1.15
C ALA A 25 10.75 0.11 0.23
N SER A 26 11.20 0.76 1.30
CA SER A 26 10.91 0.38 2.68
C SER A 26 9.44 0.59 3.10
N THR A 27 8.67 1.36 2.32
CA THR A 27 7.27 1.69 2.63
C THR A 27 6.34 0.51 2.37
N ILE A 28 5.65 0.05 3.41
CA ILE A 28 4.70 -1.07 3.34
C ILE A 28 3.29 -0.58 3.02
N ASP A 29 2.81 0.41 3.77
CA ASP A 29 1.48 1.00 3.64
C ASP A 29 1.46 2.41 4.25
N ILE A 30 0.43 3.20 3.94
CA ILE A 30 0.15 4.49 4.56
C ILE A 30 -1.10 4.34 5.43
N LEU A 31 -0.98 4.71 6.71
CA LEU A 31 -2.06 4.62 7.69
C LEU A 31 -3.00 5.82 7.61
N SER A 32 -2.41 7.01 7.53
CA SER A 32 -3.11 8.29 7.49
C SER A 32 -2.25 9.30 6.72
N ALA A 33 -2.92 10.25 6.06
CA ALA A 33 -2.26 11.34 5.37
C ALA A 33 -3.01 12.64 5.61
N VAL A 34 -2.26 13.73 5.74
CA VAL A 34 -2.77 15.09 5.82
C VAL A 34 -2.00 15.96 4.83
N LEU A 35 -2.69 16.92 4.22
CA LEU A 35 -2.08 17.98 3.46
C LEU A 35 -1.91 19.21 4.36
N ARG A 36 -0.67 19.69 4.51
CA ARG A 36 -0.34 20.91 5.24
C ARG A 36 -0.17 22.08 4.27
N ARG A 37 -0.90 23.17 4.53
CA ARG A 37 -0.75 24.47 3.87
C ARG A 37 -0.68 25.57 4.91
N SER A 38 0.42 26.33 4.93
CA SER A 38 0.60 27.47 5.85
C SER A 38 0.22 27.15 7.31
N SER A 39 0.70 26.00 7.81
CA SER A 39 0.45 25.47 9.16
C SER A 39 -0.98 24.98 9.45
N THR A 40 -1.85 24.90 8.43
CA THR A 40 -3.17 24.26 8.54
C THR A 40 -3.14 22.88 7.90
N ASP A 41 -3.63 21.88 8.63
CA ASP A 41 -3.68 20.48 8.16
C ASP A 41 -5.10 20.13 7.67
N PHE A 42 -5.17 19.56 6.48
CA PHE A 42 -6.38 19.05 5.87
C PHE A 42 -6.28 17.52 5.78
N GLY A 43 -7.27 16.82 6.34
CA GLY A 43 -7.33 15.37 6.22
C GLY A 43 -7.46 14.93 4.77
N MET A 44 -6.73 13.88 4.39
CA MET A 44 -6.82 13.28 3.07
C MET A 44 -7.56 11.94 3.12
N GLU A 45 -8.38 11.69 2.11
CA GLU A 45 -9.12 10.45 1.96
C GLU A 45 -8.33 9.45 1.11
N ARG A 46 -8.31 8.19 1.55
CA ARG A 46 -7.66 7.10 0.80
C ARG A 46 -8.62 6.56 -0.25
N LEU A 47 -8.21 6.58 -1.51
CA LEU A 47 -8.85 5.92 -2.63
C LEU A 47 -8.28 4.50 -2.82
N SER A 48 -9.13 3.60 -3.32
CA SER A 48 -8.75 2.32 -3.91
C SER A 48 -8.10 2.49 -5.29
N ARG A 49 -7.52 1.40 -5.78
CA ARG A 49 -7.01 1.34 -7.17
C ARG A 49 -8.11 1.61 -8.19
N ASP A 50 -9.30 1.07 -7.96
CA ASP A 50 -10.43 1.20 -8.87
C ASP A 50 -11.01 2.62 -8.84
N GLU A 51 -11.20 3.21 -7.65
CA GLU A 51 -11.65 4.60 -7.53
C GLU A 51 -10.66 5.56 -8.20
N TYR A 52 -9.36 5.38 -7.98
CA TYR A 52 -8.36 6.19 -8.64
C TYR A 52 -8.33 5.97 -10.16
N LEU A 53 -8.63 4.76 -10.65
CA LEU A 53 -8.73 4.46 -12.08
C LEU A 53 -9.93 5.17 -12.71
N ASN A 54 -11.06 5.22 -12.01
CA ASN A 54 -12.31 5.81 -12.48
C ASN A 54 -12.35 7.35 -12.42
N VAL A 55 -11.31 8.01 -11.89
CA VAL A 55 -11.16 9.47 -11.99
C VAL A 55 -11.00 9.88 -13.47
N PRO A 56 -11.96 10.62 -14.08
CA PRO A 56 -11.94 10.87 -15.52
C PRO A 56 -10.84 11.81 -15.99
N VAL A 57 -10.54 12.85 -15.20
CA VAL A 57 -9.55 13.89 -15.53
C VAL A 57 -8.54 14.00 -14.39
N LYS A 58 -7.49 13.17 -14.43
CA LYS A 58 -6.45 13.14 -13.38
C LYS A 58 -5.57 14.38 -13.36
N SER A 59 -5.55 15.14 -14.46
CA SER A 59 -4.85 16.43 -14.57
C SER A 59 -5.65 17.60 -14.01
N GLN A 60 -6.85 17.37 -13.46
CA GLN A 60 -7.61 18.43 -12.81
C GLN A 60 -6.77 18.99 -11.65
N THR A 61 -6.48 20.28 -11.70
CA THR A 61 -5.68 20.96 -10.70
C THR A 61 -6.55 21.42 -9.52
N GLY A 62 -5.95 21.41 -8.34
CA GLY A 62 -6.58 21.89 -7.12
C GLY A 62 -5.75 21.54 -5.90
N ARG A 63 -6.34 21.72 -4.73
CA ARG A 63 -5.73 21.24 -3.48
C ARG A 63 -5.95 19.73 -3.36
N PRO A 64 -4.88 18.90 -3.29
CA PRO A 64 -5.04 17.46 -3.16
C PRO A 64 -5.82 17.12 -1.90
N SER A 65 -6.90 16.35 -2.03
CA SER A 65 -7.74 15.91 -0.91
C SER A 65 -7.81 14.39 -0.81
N GLN A 66 -7.38 13.69 -1.85
CA GLN A 66 -7.46 12.26 -1.97
C GLN A 66 -6.09 11.70 -2.35
N PHE A 67 -5.78 10.49 -1.88
CA PHE A 67 -4.57 9.78 -2.23
C PHE A 67 -4.83 8.31 -2.48
N PHE A 68 -4.03 7.71 -3.36
CA PHE A 68 -3.98 6.28 -3.61
C PHE A 68 -2.53 5.82 -3.49
N LEU A 69 -2.29 4.75 -2.73
CA LEU A 69 -0.97 4.15 -2.63
C LEU A 69 -0.88 2.93 -3.56
N ASP A 70 -0.05 3.04 -4.59
CA ASP A 70 0.27 1.92 -5.47
C ASP A 70 1.43 1.11 -4.88
N ARG A 71 1.11 -0.02 -4.24
CA ARG A 71 2.04 -0.88 -3.48
C ARG A 71 2.83 -1.82 -4.40
N GLN A 72 3.60 -1.26 -5.32
CA GLN A 72 4.57 -1.99 -6.17
C GLN A 72 5.90 -2.21 -5.43
N ILE A 73 6.92 -2.74 -6.13
CA ILE A 73 8.29 -2.94 -5.59
C ILE A 73 8.84 -1.60 -5.07
N THR A 74 8.67 -0.53 -5.86
CA THR A 74 8.84 0.85 -5.39
C THR A 74 7.45 1.46 -5.24
N PRO A 75 6.97 1.69 -4.01
CA PRO A 75 5.63 2.22 -3.80
C PRO A 75 5.49 3.62 -4.40
N SER A 76 4.34 3.91 -5.00
CA SER A 76 4.03 5.22 -5.57
C SER A 76 2.81 5.82 -4.92
N LEU A 77 2.98 6.97 -4.26
CA LEU A 77 1.91 7.79 -3.75
C LEU A 77 1.31 8.59 -4.89
N LYS A 78 0.07 8.29 -5.25
CA LYS A 78 -0.69 9.04 -6.24
C LYS A 78 -1.68 9.95 -5.52
N VAL A 79 -1.81 11.19 -5.97
CA VAL A 79 -2.65 12.19 -5.34
C VAL A 79 -3.69 12.71 -6.32
N PHE A 80 -4.82 13.14 -5.80
CA PHE A 80 -5.88 13.77 -6.57
C PHE A 80 -6.62 14.81 -5.71
N PRO A 81 -7.04 15.97 -6.26
CA PRO A 81 -6.62 16.58 -7.53
C PRO A 81 -5.10 16.77 -7.67
N ALA A 82 -4.62 17.10 -8.87
CA ALA A 82 -3.22 17.46 -9.10
C ALA A 82 -2.87 18.75 -8.33
N PRO A 83 -1.71 18.83 -7.65
CA PRO A 83 -1.39 19.99 -6.82
C PRO A 83 -1.37 21.29 -7.62
N GLU A 84 -2.08 22.30 -7.14
CA GLU A 84 -2.10 23.64 -7.75
C GLU A 84 -0.82 24.46 -7.49
N ASN A 85 0.02 24.03 -6.53
CA ASN A 85 1.23 24.74 -6.14
C ASN A 85 2.35 23.78 -5.73
N SER A 86 3.56 24.32 -5.53
CA SER A 86 4.75 23.59 -5.08
C SER A 86 5.17 23.92 -3.65
N THR A 87 4.24 24.43 -2.82
CA THR A 87 4.52 24.84 -1.43
C THR A 87 3.84 23.93 -0.41
N ASP A 88 2.76 23.28 -0.80
CA ASP A 88 2.03 22.36 0.06
C ASP A 88 2.86 21.11 0.36
N GLN A 89 2.60 20.51 1.52
CA GLN A 89 3.29 19.29 1.95
C GLN A 89 2.26 18.22 2.29
N ILE A 90 2.45 17.00 1.82
CA ILE A 90 1.72 15.85 2.35
C ILE A 90 2.55 15.24 3.46
N ILE A 91 1.96 15.13 4.64
CA ILE A 91 2.52 14.48 5.82
C ILE A 91 1.72 13.21 6.05
N PHE A 92 2.39 12.07 6.13
CA PHE A 92 1.72 10.80 6.31
C PHE A 92 2.51 9.87 7.23
N ASP A 93 1.77 9.05 7.97
CA ASP A 93 2.34 8.00 8.79
C ASP A 93 2.37 6.72 7.95
N ARG A 94 3.58 6.21 7.68
CA ARG A 94 3.80 4.99 6.93
C ARG A 94 4.28 3.85 7.81
N LEU A 95 3.85 2.64 7.48
CA LEU A 95 4.50 1.44 7.98
C LEU A 95 5.78 1.22 7.19
N VAL A 96 6.89 1.06 7.91
CA VAL A 96 8.19 0.79 7.33
C VAL A 96 8.58 -0.64 7.63
N ARG A 97 9.26 -1.30 6.69
CA ARG A 97 9.89 -2.60 6.94
C ARG A 97 10.90 -2.48 8.09
N ILE A 98 11.11 -3.59 8.80
CA ILE A 98 12.34 -3.76 9.56
C ILE A 98 13.49 -3.64 8.55
N ASP A 99 14.46 -2.77 8.79
CA ASP A 99 15.59 -2.63 7.88
C ASP A 99 16.36 -3.96 7.81
N ASP A 100 16.62 -4.40 6.58
CA ASP A 100 17.54 -5.50 6.31
C ASP A 100 18.96 -4.95 6.30
N ALA A 101 19.90 -5.70 6.84
CA ALA A 101 21.23 -5.24 7.23
C ALA A 101 22.25 -5.13 6.06
N ASP A 102 21.82 -5.03 4.79
CA ASP A 102 22.74 -4.80 3.66
C ASP A 102 22.04 -4.41 2.33
N THR A 103 22.84 -3.95 1.35
CA THR A 103 22.45 -3.71 -0.04
C THR A 103 22.58 -5.00 -0.85
N PHE A 104 21.49 -5.71 -1.12
CA PHE A 104 21.54 -6.88 -2.00
C PHE A 104 21.85 -6.46 -3.44
N THR A 105 22.94 -7.01 -4.00
CA THR A 105 23.37 -6.77 -5.38
C THR A 105 22.41 -7.31 -6.44
N ASN A 106 21.52 -8.23 -6.07
CA ASN A 106 20.42 -8.73 -6.89
C ASN A 106 19.16 -8.82 -6.02
N THR A 107 18.29 -7.81 -6.10
CA THR A 107 16.97 -7.88 -5.45
C THR A 107 16.05 -8.72 -6.32
N MET A 108 15.29 -9.61 -5.70
CA MET A 108 14.24 -10.35 -6.40
C MET A 108 13.12 -9.38 -6.81
N ASP A 109 12.68 -9.41 -8.07
CA ASP A 109 11.60 -8.56 -8.59
C ASP A 109 10.20 -9.00 -8.10
N VAL A 110 10.05 -9.12 -6.79
CA VAL A 110 8.82 -9.56 -6.13
C VAL A 110 8.55 -8.62 -4.95
N PRO A 111 7.29 -8.18 -4.73
CA PRO A 111 6.96 -7.40 -3.55
C PRO A 111 7.32 -8.15 -2.26
N PHE A 112 7.82 -7.42 -1.26
CA PHE A 112 8.34 -7.98 0.00
C PHE A 112 7.36 -8.95 0.70
N ARG A 113 6.04 -8.71 0.58
CA ARG A 113 4.98 -9.53 1.17
C ARG A 113 4.96 -10.99 0.68
N PHE A 114 5.59 -11.27 -0.46
CA PHE A 114 5.70 -12.62 -1.02
C PHE A 114 7.04 -13.32 -0.70
N TYR A 115 7.99 -12.67 -0.03
CA TYR A 115 9.28 -13.30 0.30
C TYR A 115 9.14 -14.56 1.17
N PRO A 116 8.31 -14.59 2.23
CA PRO A 116 8.09 -15.82 3.00
C PRO A 116 7.47 -16.94 2.16
N CYS A 117 6.49 -16.60 1.32
CA CYS A 117 5.85 -17.54 0.40
C CYS A 117 6.86 -18.12 -0.62
N LEU A 118 7.77 -17.30 -1.14
CA LEU A 118 8.81 -17.72 -2.08
C LEU A 118 9.80 -18.69 -1.43
N ALA A 119 10.27 -18.37 -0.23
CA ALA A 119 11.15 -19.25 0.54
C ALA A 119 10.47 -20.59 0.88
N ALA A 120 9.21 -20.54 1.34
CA ALA A 120 8.42 -21.74 1.64
C ALA A 120 8.19 -22.61 0.39
N GLY A 121 7.80 -22.00 -0.73
CA GLY A 121 7.59 -22.71 -2.00
C GLY A 121 8.86 -23.38 -2.52
N LEU A 122 10.00 -22.69 -2.46
CA LEU A 122 11.29 -23.27 -2.84
C LEU A 122 11.66 -24.45 -1.93
N SER A 123 11.46 -24.32 -0.63
CA SER A 123 11.75 -25.38 0.34
C SER A 123 10.89 -26.63 0.08
N TYR A 124 9.62 -26.44 -0.28
CA TYR A 124 8.70 -27.51 -0.68
C TYR A 124 9.21 -28.24 -1.94
N TYR A 125 9.59 -27.51 -2.99
CA TYR A 125 10.12 -28.12 -4.22
C TYR A 125 11.44 -28.87 -4.00
N ILE A 126 12.33 -28.38 -3.13
CA ILE A 126 13.55 -29.08 -2.76
C ILE A 126 13.22 -30.38 -2.00
N ALA A 127 12.26 -30.34 -1.08
CA ALA A 127 11.86 -31.50 -0.28
C ALA A 127 11.29 -32.65 -1.14
N ILE A 128 10.60 -32.35 -2.24
CA ILE A 128 10.13 -33.37 -3.20
C ILE A 128 11.29 -34.27 -3.66
N LYS A 129 12.47 -33.69 -3.91
CA LYS A 129 13.65 -34.42 -4.41
C LYS A 129 14.55 -34.95 -3.31
N LYS A 130 14.65 -34.25 -2.17
CA LYS A 130 15.69 -34.49 -1.15
C LYS A 130 15.17 -34.96 0.21
N ALA A 131 13.92 -34.69 0.55
CA ALA A 131 13.35 -34.97 1.88
C ALA A 131 11.83 -35.25 1.81
N PRO A 132 11.42 -36.37 1.19
CA PRO A 132 10.01 -36.64 0.93
C PRO A 132 9.15 -36.76 2.20
N ASN A 133 9.77 -37.13 3.33
CA ASN A 133 9.13 -37.17 4.64
C ASN A 133 8.67 -35.79 5.16
N ARG A 134 9.18 -34.68 4.59
CA ARG A 134 8.83 -33.31 5.01
C ARG A 134 7.80 -32.64 4.11
N ILE A 135 7.38 -33.29 3.03
CA ILE A 135 6.48 -32.71 2.01
C ILE A 135 5.17 -32.25 2.62
N GLN A 136 4.52 -33.08 3.44
CA GLN A 136 3.21 -32.74 4.02
C GLN A 136 3.28 -31.50 4.92
N PHE A 137 4.32 -31.40 5.75
CA PHE A 137 4.53 -30.25 6.64
C PHE A 137 4.87 -28.98 5.86
N LEU A 138 5.80 -29.05 4.91
CA LEU A 138 6.23 -27.89 4.12
C LEU A 138 5.13 -27.38 3.18
N LYS A 139 4.26 -28.28 2.69
CA LYS A 139 3.08 -27.89 1.93
C LYS A 139 2.14 -27.02 2.75
N ALA A 140 1.85 -27.41 3.99
CA ALA A 140 0.97 -26.65 4.87
C ALA A 140 1.54 -25.24 5.15
N ILE A 141 2.84 -25.14 5.43
CA ILE A 141 3.51 -23.83 5.62
C ILE A 141 3.41 -22.97 4.36
N TYR A 142 3.67 -23.56 3.18
CA TYR A 142 3.57 -22.83 1.92
C TYR A 142 2.17 -22.29 1.68
N GLU A 143 1.13 -23.10 1.89
CA GLU A 143 -0.26 -22.68 1.73
C GLU A 143 -0.64 -21.55 2.70
N GLU A 144 -0.17 -21.62 3.96
CA GLU A 144 -0.40 -20.57 4.95
C GLU A 144 0.29 -19.24 4.58
N GLU A 145 1.57 -19.29 4.20
CA GLU A 145 2.31 -18.07 3.82
C GLU A 145 1.77 -17.47 2.51
N LEU A 146 1.28 -18.31 1.59
CA LEU A 146 0.62 -17.84 0.37
C LEU A 146 -0.70 -17.14 0.71
N ASP A 147 -1.54 -17.73 1.56
CA ASP A 147 -2.82 -17.13 1.97
C ASP A 147 -2.61 -15.81 2.73
N ARG A 148 -1.59 -15.75 3.60
CA ARG A 148 -1.19 -14.52 4.30
C ARG A 148 -0.74 -13.45 3.31
N ALA A 149 0.12 -13.80 2.34
CA ALA A 149 0.59 -12.87 1.33
C ALA A 149 -0.56 -12.34 0.46
N MET A 150 -1.48 -13.23 0.04
CA MET A 150 -2.67 -12.85 -0.73
C MET A 150 -3.60 -11.93 0.06
N THR A 151 -3.83 -12.22 1.34
CA THR A 151 -4.65 -11.37 2.21
C THR A 151 -4.03 -9.99 2.37
N GLU A 152 -2.70 -9.89 2.51
CA GLU A 152 -1.99 -8.63 2.64
C GLU A 152 -1.93 -7.82 1.33
N ASP A 153 -1.98 -8.49 0.17
CA ASP A 153 -1.98 -7.86 -1.16
C ASP A 153 -3.32 -7.19 -1.51
N ARG A 154 -4.39 -7.48 -0.76
CA ARG A 154 -5.70 -6.88 -0.99
C ARG A 154 -5.66 -5.36 -0.79
N ASP A 155 -6.49 -4.66 -1.57
CA ASP A 155 -6.69 -3.23 -1.39
C ASP A 155 -7.33 -2.94 -0.03
N ARG A 156 -6.91 -1.85 0.61
CA ARG A 156 -7.28 -1.46 1.98
C ARG A 156 -8.12 -0.18 2.02
N ALA A 157 -8.68 0.24 0.88
CA ALA A 157 -9.62 1.36 0.83
C ALA A 157 -10.89 1.05 1.64
N SER A 158 -11.52 2.11 2.18
CA SER A 158 -12.78 1.98 2.92
C SER A 158 -13.91 1.58 1.98
N PHE A 159 -14.38 0.34 2.12
CA PHE A 159 -15.57 -0.13 1.41
C PHE A 159 -16.83 0.20 2.21
N ASN A 160 -17.58 1.22 1.78
CA ASN A 160 -18.85 1.61 2.38
C ASN A 160 -20.02 1.14 1.51
N VAL A 161 -20.84 0.22 2.02
CA VAL A 161 -22.10 -0.19 1.37
C VAL A 161 -23.26 0.46 2.12
N ALA A 162 -23.92 1.43 1.49
CA ALA A 162 -25.18 1.96 1.99
C ALA A 162 -26.35 1.16 1.40
N PRO A 163 -27.30 0.67 2.21
CA PRO A 163 -28.52 0.05 1.69
C PRO A 163 -29.38 1.10 0.96
N SER A 164 -29.91 0.76 -0.22
CA SER A 164 -30.88 1.61 -0.91
C SER A 164 -32.18 1.71 -0.10
N LEU A 165 -32.66 2.93 0.12
CA LEU A 165 -33.89 3.25 0.83
C LEU A 165 -35.16 3.11 -0.05
N ASP A 166 -35.06 2.58 -1.26
CA ASP A 166 -36.16 2.49 -2.25
C ASP A 166 -37.42 1.73 -1.77
N TYR A 167 -37.36 1.04 -0.62
CA TYR A 167 -38.50 0.30 -0.05
C TYR A 167 -39.06 0.85 1.27
N TYR A 168 -38.62 2.01 1.76
CA TYR A 168 -39.30 2.65 2.90
C TYR A 168 -40.61 3.32 2.44
N ARG A 169 -41.69 2.52 2.38
CA ARG A 169 -43.06 3.06 2.37
C ARG A 169 -43.35 3.65 3.74
N ILE A 170 -43.31 4.97 3.82
CA ILE A 170 -43.82 5.72 4.97
C ILE A 170 -45.35 5.67 4.88
N ASN A 171 -46.01 5.05 5.86
CA ASN A 171 -47.46 5.13 6.06
C ASN A 171 -47.80 6.40 6.84
#